data_AF-A0A383AK07-F1
#
_entry.id   AF-A0A383AK07-F1
#
_cell.length_a   1.000
_cell.length_b   1.000
_cell.length_c   1.000
_cell.angle_alpha   90.00
_cell.angle_beta   90.00
_cell.angle_gamma   90.00
#
_symmetry.space_group_name_H-M   'P 1'
#
loop_
_entity.id
_entity.type
_entity.pdbx_description
1 polymer ?
#
loop_
_entity_poly.entity_id
_entity_poly.type
_entity_poly.pdbx_seq_one_letter_code
_entity_poly.pdbx_strand_id
1 'polypeptide(L)'
;MKHSWIKIFSLSLILFSAGSLTSAHAAVELPKLMEYQDTELTLNGQGTRVMFFVKIYESGLYLNSANSNSEEIINENSTMGIRLDVISSMLTAEAMKKAINEGFVKSTKDNT
;
A
#
# COMPACT_ATOMS: atom_id res chain seq x y z
N MET A 1 24.78 -12.55 -46.85
CA MET A 1 23.50 -12.83 -46.17
C MET A 1 23.62 -13.27 -44.69
N LYS A 2 24.76 -13.75 -44.18
CA LYS A 2 24.88 -14.28 -42.80
C LYS A 2 24.83 -13.25 -41.65
N HIS A 3 25.11 -11.97 -41.90
CA HIS A 3 25.11 -10.93 -40.84
C HIS A 3 23.81 -10.12 -40.75
N SER A 4 22.84 -10.37 -41.65
CA SER A 4 21.59 -9.60 -41.68
C SER A 4 20.69 -9.91 -40.48
N TRP A 5 20.76 -11.15 -39.96
CA TRP A 5 19.97 -11.56 -38.80
C TRP A 5 20.44 -10.92 -37.50
N ILE A 6 21.76 -10.70 -37.34
CA ILE A 6 22.33 -9.97 -36.19
C ILE A 6 21.78 -8.54 -36.16
N LYS A 7 21.71 -7.84 -37.31
CA LYS A 7 21.16 -6.48 -37.38
C LYS A 7 19.67 -6.42 -37.02
N ILE A 8 18.88 -7.43 -37.43
CA ILE A 8 17.45 -7.54 -37.10
C ILE A 8 17.27 -7.83 -35.60
N PHE A 9 18.11 -8.69 -35.03
CA PHE A 9 18.09 -9.00 -33.60
C PHE A 9 18.52 -7.80 -32.73
N SER A 10 19.56 -7.06 -33.15
CA SER A 10 19.97 -5.79 -32.53
C SER A 10 18.88 -4.73 -32.59
N LEU A 11 18.17 -4.62 -33.72
CA LEU A 11 17.07 -3.66 -33.88
C LEU A 11 15.85 -4.00 -33.01
N SER A 12 15.55 -5.29 -32.85
CA SER A 12 14.51 -5.79 -31.93
C SER A 12 14.84 -5.51 -30.46
N LEU A 13 16.11 -5.67 -30.07
CA LEU A 13 16.57 -5.42 -28.70
C LEU A 13 16.51 -3.93 -28.31
N ILE A 14 16.78 -3.03 -29.26
CA ILE A 14 16.66 -1.57 -29.07
C ILE A 14 15.17 -1.18 -28.92
N LEU A 15 14.27 -1.78 -29.71
CA LEU A 15 12.83 -1.53 -29.61
C LEU A 15 12.21 -2.05 -28.30
N PHE A 16 12.76 -3.12 -27.71
CA PHE A 16 12.32 -3.61 -26.39
C PHE A 16 12.71 -2.67 -25.23
N SER A 17 13.83 -1.95 -25.36
CA SER A 17 14.29 -0.99 -24.33
C SER A 17 13.44 0.29 -24.25
N ALA A 18 12.72 0.64 -25.31
CA ALA A 18 11.85 1.82 -25.35
C ALA A 18 10.45 1.59 -24.73
N GLY A 19 10.11 0.34 -24.38
CA GLY A 19 8.80 -0.05 -23.87
C GLY A 19 8.63 0.00 -22.36
N SER A 20 9.66 0.35 -21.58
CA SER A 20 9.55 0.48 -20.13
C SER A 20 8.90 1.80 -19.73
N LEU A 21 7.67 2.03 -20.19
CA LEU A 21 6.79 3.01 -19.57
C LEU A 21 6.51 2.50 -18.16
N THR A 22 7.19 3.07 -17.18
CA THR A 22 6.82 2.99 -15.78
C THR A 22 5.35 3.34 -15.70
N SER A 23 4.50 2.35 -15.42
CA SER A 23 3.11 2.61 -15.11
C SER A 23 3.09 3.33 -13.76
N ALA A 24 3.31 4.63 -13.79
CA ALA A 24 3.02 5.54 -12.70
C ALA A 24 1.50 5.61 -12.57
N HIS A 25 0.90 4.49 -12.17
CA HIS A 25 -0.38 4.54 -11.51
C HIS A 25 -0.09 5.37 -10.26
N ALA A 26 -0.48 6.64 -10.27
CA ALA A 26 -0.38 7.50 -9.10
C ALA A 26 -0.91 6.72 -7.90
N ALA A 27 -0.19 6.76 -6.78
CA ALA A 27 -0.77 6.30 -5.52
C ALA A 27 -2.07 7.09 -5.31
N VAL A 28 -3.09 6.44 -4.76
CA VAL A 28 -4.27 7.19 -4.33
C VAL A 28 -3.78 8.10 -3.20
N GLU A 29 -3.92 9.41 -3.35
CA GLU A 29 -3.58 10.33 -2.27
C GLU A 29 -4.67 10.24 -1.20
N LEU A 30 -4.25 9.94 0.02
CA LEU A 30 -5.17 9.91 1.16
C LEU A 30 -5.36 11.32 1.72
N PRO A 31 -6.53 11.62 2.34
CA PRO A 31 -6.74 12.90 3.00
C PRO A 31 -5.66 13.19 4.04
N LYS A 32 -5.23 14.45 4.15
CA LYS A 32 -4.24 14.84 5.16
C LYS A 32 -4.77 14.80 6.58
N LEU A 33 -6.09 14.92 6.74
CA LEU A 33 -6.78 14.99 8.02
C LEU A 33 -7.92 13.98 8.03
N MET A 34 -8.19 13.43 9.21
CA MET A 34 -9.32 12.59 9.54
C MET A 34 -9.88 13.05 10.88
N GLU A 35 -11.20 13.02 11.02
CA GLU A 35 -11.86 13.30 12.30
C GLU A 35 -12.46 12.02 12.86
N TYR A 36 -12.21 11.74 14.14
CA TYR A 36 -12.80 10.62 14.85
C TYR A 36 -13.15 11.04 16.28
N GLN A 37 -14.44 10.97 16.64
CA GLN A 37 -14.94 11.36 17.97
C GLN A 37 -14.40 12.74 18.43
N ASP A 38 -14.61 13.77 17.62
CA ASP A 38 -14.15 15.16 17.87
C ASP A 38 -12.61 15.31 17.99
N THR A 39 -11.85 14.28 17.60
CA THR A 39 -10.39 14.30 17.56
C THR A 39 -9.92 14.40 16.11
N GLU A 40 -9.18 15.46 15.78
CA GLU A 40 -8.51 15.59 14.48
C GLU A 40 -7.20 14.78 14.49
N LEU A 41 -7.04 13.92 13.50
CA LEU A 41 -5.86 13.09 13.28
C LEU A 41 -5.21 13.49 11.96
N THR A 42 -3.88 13.63 11.98
CA THR A 42 -3.08 13.98 10.80
C THR A 42 -2.47 12.72 10.17
N LEU A 43 -2.48 12.64 8.84
CA LEU A 43 -1.81 11.59 8.09
C LEU A 43 -0.31 11.60 8.40
N ASN A 44 0.15 10.56 9.09
CA ASN A 44 1.54 10.39 9.49
C ASN A 44 2.36 9.63 8.43
N GLY A 45 1.72 8.71 7.71
CA GLY A 45 2.35 7.97 6.62
C GLY A 45 1.35 7.15 5.82
N GLN A 46 1.67 6.86 4.56
CA GLN A 46 0.85 6.03 3.68
C GLN A 46 1.68 5.04 2.87
N GLY A 47 1.02 4.01 2.35
CA GLY A 47 1.62 3.05 1.42
C GLY A 47 0.61 2.16 0.71
N THR A 48 0.97 1.74 -0.50
CA THR A 48 0.16 0.86 -1.36
C THR A 48 0.50 -0.61 -1.12
N ARG A 49 -0.51 -1.46 -0.86
CA ARG A 49 -0.33 -2.93 -0.88
C ARG A 49 -0.47 -3.45 -2.31
N VAL A 50 0.58 -4.09 -2.84
CA VAL A 50 0.58 -4.71 -4.18
C VAL A 50 0.76 -6.22 -4.08
N MET A 51 -0.14 -7.00 -4.66
CA MET A 51 -0.07 -8.47 -4.71
C MET A 51 -0.21 -8.94 -6.15
N PHE A 52 0.65 -9.86 -6.60
CA PHE A 52 0.67 -10.35 -7.99
C PHE A 52 0.60 -9.23 -9.04
N PHE A 53 1.39 -8.16 -8.83
CA PHE A 53 1.42 -6.95 -9.68
C PHE A 53 0.10 -6.14 -9.73
N VAL A 54 -0.89 -6.47 -8.89
CA VAL A 54 -2.16 -5.75 -8.76
C VAL A 54 -2.16 -4.92 -7.47
N LYS A 55 -2.55 -3.65 -7.56
CA LYS A 55 -2.78 -2.79 -6.39
C LYS A 55 -4.04 -3.26 -5.65
N ILE A 56 -3.92 -3.55 -4.37
CA ILE A 56 -5.03 -4.07 -3.56
C ILE A 56 -5.74 -2.96 -2.80
N TYR A 57 -4.99 -2.14 -2.07
CA TYR A 57 -5.47 -0.96 -1.36
C TYR A 57 -4.34 0.05 -1.15
N GLU A 58 -4.72 1.30 -0.92
CA GLU A 58 -3.86 2.29 -0.29
C GLU A 58 -4.15 2.31 1.23
N SER A 59 -3.09 2.31 2.05
CA SER A 59 -3.20 2.38 3.50
C SER A 59 -2.60 3.66 4.04
N GLY A 60 -3.18 4.20 5.11
CA GLY A 60 -2.66 5.37 5.83
C GLY A 60 -2.77 5.22 7.33
N LEU A 61 -1.74 5.68 8.05
CA LEU A 61 -1.70 5.81 9.50
C LEU A 61 -1.93 7.28 9.87
N TYR A 62 -2.86 7.54 10.77
CA TYR A 62 -3.24 8.86 11.24
C TYR A 62 -2.99 8.95 12.75
N LEU A 63 -2.31 10.01 13.17
CA LEU A 63 -1.91 10.25 14.57
C LEU A 63 -2.29 11.67 15.00
N ASN A 64 -2.36 11.92 16.31
CA ASN A 64 -2.55 13.27 16.85
C ASN A 64 -1.34 14.19 16.57
N SER A 65 -0.13 13.62 16.59
CA SER A 65 1.13 14.31 16.32
C SER A 65 2.01 13.46 15.41
N ALA A 66 2.76 14.11 14.52
CA ALA A 66 3.66 13.39 13.63
C ALA A 66 4.76 12.70 14.43
N ASN A 67 4.96 11.40 14.18
CA ASN A 67 5.97 10.59 14.85
C ASN A 67 6.52 9.53 13.89
N SER A 68 7.83 9.26 13.99
CA SER A 68 8.52 8.23 13.21
C SER A 68 9.06 7.07 14.07
N ASN A 69 8.90 7.12 15.39
CA ASN A 69 9.31 6.06 16.31
C ASN A 69 8.19 5.02 16.43
N SER A 70 8.37 3.85 15.81
CA SER A 70 7.37 2.78 15.80
C SER A 70 7.06 2.22 17.19
N GLU A 71 8.05 2.16 18.09
CA GLU A 71 7.85 1.61 19.44
C GLU A 71 7.04 2.56 20.31
N GLU A 72 7.26 3.87 20.17
CA GLU A 72 6.43 4.89 20.82
C GLU A 72 5.00 4.82 20.30
N ILE A 73 4.80 4.83 18.98
CA ILE A 73 3.47 4.81 18.34
C ILE A 73 2.66 3.57 18.76
N ILE A 74 3.26 2.38 18.78
CA ILE A 74 2.55 1.14 19.13
C ILE A 74 2.15 1.10 20.61
N ASN A 75 2.94 1.69 21.50
CA ASN A 75 2.70 1.67 22.94
C ASN A 75 1.95 2.91 23.45
N GLU A 76 1.67 3.88 22.59
CA GLU A 76 0.99 5.12 22.95
C GLU A 76 -0.48 4.86 23.29
N ASN A 77 -0.94 5.42 24.41
CA ASN A 77 -2.34 5.38 24.81
C ASN A 77 -3.06 6.65 24.36
N SER A 78 -3.17 6.84 23.04
CA SER A 78 -3.83 7.99 22.42
C SER A 78 -4.66 7.58 21.21
N THR A 79 -5.58 8.44 20.78
CA THR A 79 -6.42 8.19 19.60
C THR A 79 -5.56 8.10 18.35
N MET A 80 -5.70 7.00 17.60
CA MET A 80 -5.02 6.76 16.34
C MET A 80 -6.00 6.19 15.30
N GLY A 81 -5.69 6.35 14.02
CA GLY A 81 -6.52 5.88 12.93
C GLY A 81 -5.73 5.12 11.87
N ILE A 82 -6.30 4.01 11.38
CA ILE A 82 -5.82 3.31 10.19
C ILE A 82 -6.91 3.41 9.12
N ARG A 83 -6.56 3.90 7.93
CA ARG A 83 -7.43 3.98 6.76
C ARG A 83 -6.98 3.01 5.69
N LEU A 84 -7.91 2.26 5.11
CA LEU A 84 -7.67 1.39 3.96
C LEU A 84 -8.65 1.75 2.83
N ASP A 85 -8.15 2.38 1.77
CA ASP A 85 -8.93 2.66 0.56
C ASP A 85 -8.75 1.50 -0.41
N VAL A 86 -9.74 0.59 -0.45
CA VAL A 86 -9.70 -0.63 -1.26
C VAL A 86 -9.84 -0.29 -2.74
N ILE A 87 -8.87 -0.74 -3.54
CA ILE A 87 -8.76 -0.45 -4.97
C ILE A 87 -9.22 -1.66 -5.80
N SER A 88 -8.87 -2.87 -5.37
CA SER A 88 -9.14 -4.10 -6.13
C SER A 88 -10.24 -4.94 -5.50
N SER A 89 -11.12 -5.48 -6.35
CA SER A 89 -12.15 -6.45 -5.97
C SER A 89 -11.58 -7.77 -5.44
N MET A 90 -10.28 -8.01 -5.60
CA MET A 90 -9.57 -9.15 -4.99
C MET A 90 -9.62 -9.12 -3.46
N LEU A 91 -9.74 -7.93 -2.86
CA LEU A 91 -9.96 -7.80 -1.42
C LEU A 91 -11.45 -7.55 -1.14
N THR A 92 -12.17 -8.64 -0.95
CA THR A 92 -13.57 -8.56 -0.50
C THR A 92 -13.65 -8.15 0.96
N ALA A 93 -14.77 -7.57 1.38
CA ALA A 93 -15.00 -7.21 2.78
C ALA A 93 -14.87 -8.43 3.72
N GLU A 94 -15.35 -9.59 3.30
CA GLU A 94 -15.24 -10.83 4.09
C GLU A 94 -13.79 -11.32 4.20
N ALA A 95 -13.01 -11.25 3.11
CA ALA A 95 -11.58 -11.58 3.15
C ALA A 95 -10.80 -10.60 4.05
N MET A 96 -11.12 -9.30 4.00
CA MET A 96 -10.53 -8.29 4.86
C MET A 96 -10.83 -8.56 6.33
N LYS A 97 -12.10 -8.75 6.70
CA LYS A 97 -12.51 -9.06 8.09
C LYS A 97 -11.81 -10.30 8.62
N LYS A 98 -11.77 -11.38 7.82
CA LYS A 98 -11.10 -12.62 8.19
C LYS A 98 -9.60 -12.39 8.43
N ALA A 99 -8.92 -11.70 7.53
CA ALA A 99 -7.49 -11.43 7.65
C ALA A 99 -7.16 -10.55 8.86
N ILE A 100 -7.97 -9.51 9.12
CA ILE A 100 -7.80 -8.64 10.28
C ILE A 100 -8.01 -9.42 11.58
N ASN A 101 -9.10 -10.18 11.71
CA ASN A 101 -9.38 -10.97 12.90
C ASN A 101 -8.28 -12.01 13.16
N GLU A 102 -7.87 -12.78 12.14
CA GLU A 102 -6.75 -13.72 12.27
C GLU A 102 -5.44 -13.02 12.65
N GLY A 103 -5.20 -11.82 12.13
CA GLY A 103 -4.04 -10.99 12.47
C GLY A 103 -4.04 -10.60 13.95
N PHE A 104 -5.18 -10.14 14.47
CA PHE A 104 -5.33 -9.80 15.89
C PHE A 104 -5.12 -11.02 16.77
N VAL A 105 -5.83 -12.12 16.51
CA VAL A 105 -5.72 -13.39 17.24
C VAL A 105 -4.26 -13.85 17.34
N LYS A 106 -3.52 -13.83 16.22
CA LYS A 106 -2.09 -14.20 16.20
C LYS A 106 -1.20 -13.22 16.98
N SER A 107 -1.49 -11.92 16.88
CA SER A 107 -0.66 -10.86 17.49
C SER A 107 -0.87 -10.77 19.00
N THR A 108 -2.08 -11.03 19.47
CA THR A 108 -2.43 -11.00 20.89
C THR A 108 -2.33 -12.37 21.56
N LYS A 109 -1.98 -13.43 20.80
CA LYS A 109 -1.93 -14.83 21.28
C LYS A 109 -3.27 -15.29 21.85
N ASP A 110 -4.31 -15.12 21.04
CA ASP A 110 -5.71 -15.44 21.37
C ASP A 110 -6.32 -14.60 22.52
N ASN A 111 -5.68 -13.51 22.94
CA ASN A 111 -6.24 -12.54 23.87
C ASN A 111 -7.02 -11.46 23.11
N THR A 112 -8.11 -11.87 22.48
CA THR A 112 -8.98 -11.06 21.60
C THR A 112 -10.42 -11.12 22.05
#